data_AF-A0A2A4J122-F1
#
_entry.id   AF-A0A2A4J122-F1
#
_cell.length_a   1.000
_cell.length_b   1.000
_cell.length_c   1.000
_cell.angle_alpha   90.00
_cell.angle_beta   90.00
_cell.angle_gamma   90.00
#
_symmetry.space_group_name_H-M   'P 1'
#
loop_
_entity.id
_entity.type
_entity.pdbx_description
1 polymer ?
#
loop_
_entity_poly.entity_id
_entity_poly.type
_entity_poly.pdbx_seq_one_letter_code
_entity_poly.pdbx_strand_id
1 'polypeptide(L)'
;MISLVAKIISLFATSLQTILQLASFTGKLIVAAGSCVSSLIIRTTKSIILFFQIVYEDNLPVFTEEIPASANGIIDTFVNQLKDVKDGVVDIYNEIFAKFCGLITTTNWLLIAVVKVLVEVLIVLKSSVIFVGDTVWFLVTFVPIHLPQLLRAVFMYVGHIIENGIINAYMTLLQFSNYLTEVPLQSFMGITCAIIIVHLIVHFRETITVHMAMLYWSLIRNVFYLYYTLINYFTNSEVGIITQMAATQDLHSREVGLSSSARDDAASLSDALCIICQEQQKCVLTLPCRHVCLCIDCCRRLYGYQRTCPICRTFIYHTVTVYL
;
A
#
# COMPACT_ATOMS: atom_id res chain seq x y z
N MET A 1 -0.24 -4.27 -17.70
CA MET A 1 0.94 -3.58 -17.09
C MET A 1 2.11 -3.45 -18.07
N ILE A 2 2.54 -4.52 -18.76
CA ILE A 2 3.70 -4.49 -19.69
C ILE A 2 3.53 -3.46 -20.83
N SER A 3 2.33 -3.32 -21.41
CA SER A 3 2.08 -2.33 -22.47
C SER A 3 2.14 -0.87 -22.00
N LEU A 4 1.81 -0.61 -20.73
CA LEU A 4 1.84 0.74 -20.14
C LEU A 4 3.28 1.20 -19.94
N VAL A 5 4.13 0.31 -19.40
CA VAL A 5 5.56 0.57 -19.17
C VAL A 5 6.25 0.85 -20.51
N ALA A 6 5.97 0.07 -21.55
CA ALA A 6 6.52 0.31 -22.88
C ALA A 6 6.12 1.67 -23.47
N LYS A 7 4.86 2.10 -23.29
CA LYS A 7 4.38 3.42 -23.72
C LYS A 7 5.03 4.57 -22.95
N ILE A 8 5.23 4.43 -21.64
CA ILE A 8 5.93 5.43 -20.81
C ILE A 8 7.38 5.58 -21.26
N ILE A 9 8.07 4.47 -21.52
CA ILE A 9 9.45 4.48 -22.03
C ILE A 9 9.50 5.16 -23.42
N SER A 10 8.55 4.85 -24.31
CA SER A 10 8.44 5.50 -25.62
C SER A 10 8.18 7.01 -25.52
N LEU A 11 7.34 7.44 -24.58
CA LEU A 11 7.08 8.84 -24.28
C LEU A 11 8.34 9.56 -23.77
N PHE A 12 9.10 8.92 -22.87
CA PHE A 12 10.35 9.46 -22.36
C PHE A 12 11.43 9.55 -23.45
N ALA A 13 11.54 8.54 -24.31
CA ALA A 13 12.48 8.57 -25.43
C ALA A 13 12.15 9.70 -26.42
N THR A 14 10.86 9.90 -26.73
CA THR A 14 10.43 10.98 -27.63
C THR A 14 10.63 12.36 -27.01
N SER A 15 10.40 12.54 -25.71
CA SER A 15 10.70 13.81 -25.03
C SER A 15 12.20 14.13 -25.03
N LEU A 16 13.05 13.15 -24.72
CA LEU A 16 14.50 13.31 -24.80
C LEU A 16 14.94 13.71 -26.21
N GLN A 17 14.37 13.08 -27.23
CA GLN A 17 14.69 13.38 -28.63
C GLN A 17 14.27 14.79 -29.03
N THR A 18 13.12 15.30 -28.56
CA THR A 18 12.71 16.70 -28.81
C THR A 18 13.67 17.71 -28.15
N ILE A 19 14.15 17.42 -26.94
CA ILE A 19 15.11 18.28 -26.23
C ILE A 19 16.45 18.33 -26.98
N LEU A 20 16.95 17.18 -27.44
CA LEU A 20 18.18 17.09 -28.23
C LEU A 20 18.06 17.82 -29.58
N GLN A 21 16.91 17.71 -30.25
CA GLN A 21 16.66 18.43 -31.50
C GLN A 21 16.63 19.95 -31.28
N LEU A 22 16.03 20.41 -30.17
CA LEU A 22 16.02 21.82 -29.81
C LEU A 22 17.44 22.34 -29.56
N ALA A 23 18.25 21.61 -28.79
CA ALA A 23 19.64 21.98 -28.52
C ALA A 23 20.49 22.04 -29.80
N SER A 24 20.33 21.05 -30.69
CA SER A 24 21.02 21.05 -32.00
C SER A 24 20.59 22.23 -32.88
N PHE A 25 19.32 22.60 -32.85
CA PHE A 25 18.81 23.77 -33.57
C PHE A 25 19.42 25.06 -33.03
N THR A 26 19.45 25.26 -31.71
CA THR A 26 20.07 26.45 -31.10
C THR A 26 21.54 26.57 -31.51
N GLY A 27 22.27 25.46 -31.54
CA GLY A 27 23.66 25.42 -32.01
C GLY A 27 23.81 25.83 -33.48
N LYS A 28 22.99 25.28 -34.39
CA LYS A 28 23.04 25.63 -35.82
C LYS A 28 22.69 27.09 -36.06
N LEU A 29 21.68 27.62 -35.35
CA LEU A 29 21.28 29.01 -35.46
C LEU A 29 22.41 29.97 -35.05
N ILE A 30 23.10 29.66 -33.94
CA ILE A 30 24.24 30.45 -33.46
C ILE A 30 25.38 30.43 -34.49
N VAL A 31 25.69 29.28 -35.07
CA VAL A 31 26.75 29.15 -36.10
C VAL A 31 26.37 29.91 -37.37
N ALA A 32 25.13 29.79 -37.85
CA ALA A 32 24.66 30.49 -39.03
C ALA A 32 24.70 32.02 -38.83
N ALA A 33 24.20 32.51 -37.70
CA ALA A 33 24.26 33.92 -37.35
C ALA A 33 25.71 34.42 -37.26
N GLY A 34 26.60 33.65 -36.60
CA GLY A 34 28.03 33.95 -36.52
C GLY A 34 28.69 34.02 -37.90
N SER A 35 28.38 33.07 -38.79
CA SER A 35 28.94 33.04 -40.15
C SER A 35 28.48 34.24 -40.98
N CYS A 36 27.21 34.62 -40.91
CA CYS A 36 26.66 35.79 -41.59
C CYS A 36 27.35 37.07 -41.13
N VAL A 37 27.43 37.29 -39.81
CA VAL A 37 28.11 38.45 -39.21
C VAL A 37 29.58 38.50 -39.63
N SER A 38 30.28 37.37 -39.59
CA SER A 38 31.69 37.31 -39.99
C SER A 38 31.89 37.64 -41.46
N SER A 39 31.01 37.16 -42.35
CA SER A 39 31.07 37.45 -43.78
C SER A 39 30.84 38.93 -44.07
N LEU A 40 29.91 39.55 -43.32
CA LEU A 40 29.59 40.96 -43.43
C LEU A 40 30.80 41.80 -43.03
N ILE A 41 31.42 41.48 -41.89
CA ILE A 41 32.64 42.15 -41.39
C ILE A 41 33.78 42.03 -42.41
N ILE A 42 34.03 40.85 -42.96
CA ILE A 42 35.10 40.64 -43.94
C ILE A 42 34.84 41.48 -45.21
N ARG A 43 33.58 41.52 -45.69
CA ARG A 43 33.22 42.27 -46.89
C ARG A 43 33.30 43.77 -46.69
N THR A 44 32.82 44.30 -45.56
CA THR A 44 32.94 45.73 -45.25
C THR A 44 34.41 46.12 -45.09
N THR A 45 35.22 45.29 -44.42
CA THR A 45 36.66 45.51 -44.28
C THR A 45 37.34 45.54 -45.65
N LYS A 46 37.01 44.61 -46.56
CA LYS A 46 37.52 44.63 -47.94
C LYS A 46 37.13 45.89 -48.70
N SER A 47 35.87 46.33 -48.60
CA SER A 47 35.42 47.58 -49.24
C SER A 47 36.17 48.81 -48.71
N ILE A 48 36.41 48.86 -47.40
CA ILE A 48 37.17 49.95 -46.76
C ILE A 48 38.63 49.95 -47.24
N ILE A 49 39.28 48.77 -47.28
CA ILE A 49 40.65 48.65 -47.79
C ILE A 49 40.73 49.10 -49.25
N LEU A 50 39.79 48.66 -50.10
CA LEU A 50 39.77 49.02 -51.52
C LEU A 50 39.56 50.53 -51.71
N PHE A 51 38.69 51.15 -50.89
CA PHE A 51 38.52 52.60 -50.87
C PHE A 51 39.83 53.32 -50.50
N PHE A 52 40.49 52.90 -49.42
CA PHE A 52 41.76 53.51 -49.02
C PHE A 52 42.86 53.30 -50.07
N GLN A 53 42.90 52.14 -50.73
CA GLN A 53 43.88 51.85 -51.78
C GLN A 53 43.70 52.78 -52.99
N ILE A 54 42.45 52.98 -53.45
CA ILE A 54 42.14 53.95 -54.50
C ILE A 54 42.57 55.37 -54.08
N VAL A 55 42.25 55.78 -52.85
CA VAL A 55 42.61 57.12 -52.35
C VAL A 55 44.12 57.33 -52.24
N TYR A 56 44.89 56.28 -51.91
CA TYR A 56 46.33 56.39 -51.65
C TYR A 56 47.20 56.18 -52.90
N GLU A 57 46.81 55.29 -53.82
CA GLU A 57 47.57 55.01 -55.05
C GLU A 57 47.33 56.07 -56.14
N ASP A 58 46.13 56.64 -56.25
CA ASP A 58 45.82 57.53 -57.39
C ASP A 58 46.27 58.99 -57.21
N ASN A 59 46.69 59.42 -56.01
CA ASN A 59 47.19 60.79 -55.74
C ASN A 59 46.31 61.93 -56.33
N LEU A 60 45.03 61.65 -56.60
CA LEU A 60 44.13 62.54 -57.31
C LEU A 60 43.49 63.54 -56.32
N PRO A 61 43.29 64.81 -56.70
CA PRO A 61 42.36 65.67 -56.00
C PRO A 61 40.94 65.10 -56.20
N VAL A 62 40.53 64.21 -55.29
CA VAL A 62 39.21 63.53 -55.25
C VAL A 62 38.01 64.49 -55.32
N PHE A 63 38.23 65.81 -55.21
CA PHE A 63 37.20 66.84 -55.27
C PHE A 63 37.05 67.56 -56.62
N THR A 64 37.82 67.23 -57.66
CA THR A 64 37.71 67.94 -58.95
C THR A 64 37.55 67.01 -60.16
N GLU A 65 36.30 66.99 -60.67
CA GLU A 65 35.83 66.80 -62.06
C GLU A 65 35.66 65.42 -62.72
N GLU A 66 36.25 64.30 -62.27
CA GLU A 66 36.01 62.97 -62.90
C GLU A 66 35.33 61.96 -61.95
N ILE A 67 34.06 62.22 -61.60
CA ILE A 67 33.30 61.46 -60.60
C ILE A 67 32.44 60.28 -61.13
N PRO A 68 31.89 60.24 -62.38
CA PRO A 68 30.77 59.33 -62.65
C PRO A 68 31.14 57.85 -62.83
N ALA A 69 32.32 57.52 -63.36
CA ALA A 69 32.68 56.12 -63.66
C ALA A 69 33.10 55.35 -62.40
N SER A 70 33.90 55.96 -61.52
CA SER A 70 34.34 55.38 -60.24
C SER A 70 33.21 55.32 -59.22
N ALA A 71 32.34 56.35 -59.16
CA ALA A 71 31.18 56.37 -58.27
C ALA A 71 30.16 55.27 -58.60
N ASN A 72 29.89 55.00 -59.88
CA ASN A 72 28.97 53.94 -60.30
C ASN A 72 29.47 52.54 -59.89
N GLY A 73 30.78 52.27 -59.97
CA GLY A 73 31.36 51.01 -59.51
C GLY A 73 31.21 50.80 -57.99
N ILE A 74 31.40 51.87 -57.20
CA ILE A 74 31.21 51.83 -55.74
C ILE A 74 29.73 51.59 -55.40
N ILE A 75 28.82 52.27 -56.08
CA ILE A 75 27.37 52.11 -55.90
C ILE A 75 26.94 50.67 -56.23
N ASP A 76 27.38 50.10 -57.36
CA ASP A 76 27.03 48.72 -57.73
C ASP A 76 27.59 47.70 -56.73
N THR A 77 28.81 47.92 -56.23
CA THR A 77 29.41 47.07 -55.19
C THR A 77 28.58 47.11 -53.90
N PHE A 78 28.10 48.30 -53.51
CA PHE A 78 27.29 48.49 -52.31
C PHE A 78 25.88 47.89 -52.46
N VAL A 79 25.24 48.07 -53.63
CA VAL A 79 23.94 47.48 -53.94
C VAL A 79 24.01 45.95 -53.93
N ASN A 80 25.07 45.36 -54.49
CA ASN A 80 25.27 43.92 -54.46
C ASN A 80 25.50 43.40 -53.03
N GLN A 81 26.24 44.13 -52.18
CA GLN A 81 26.38 43.79 -50.76
C GLN A 81 25.04 43.82 -50.00
N LEU A 82 24.21 44.84 -50.25
CA LEU A 82 22.87 44.93 -49.66
C LEU A 82 21.96 43.79 -50.11
N LYS A 83 22.05 43.39 -51.38
CA LYS A 83 21.26 42.29 -51.94
C LYS A 83 21.64 40.96 -51.30
N ASP A 84 22.94 40.68 -51.18
CA ASP A 84 23.45 39.47 -50.52
C ASP A 84 23.05 39.43 -49.02
N VAL A 85 23.05 40.58 -48.34
CA VAL A 85 22.57 40.66 -46.94
C VAL A 85 21.07 40.36 -46.87
N LYS A 86 20.28 40.93 -47.78
CA LYS A 86 18.83 40.68 -47.85
C LYS A 86 18.54 39.19 -48.05
N ASP A 87 19.21 38.57 -49.02
CA ASP A 87 18.99 37.16 -49.37
C ASP A 87 19.44 36.25 -48.21
N GLY A 88 20.57 36.55 -47.56
CA GLY A 88 21.00 35.84 -46.35
C GLY A 88 20.02 35.96 -45.18
N VAL A 89 19.40 37.13 -44.96
CA VAL A 89 18.37 37.32 -43.92
C VAL A 89 17.10 36.53 -44.23
N VAL A 90 16.69 36.48 -45.50
CA VAL A 90 15.52 35.71 -45.93
C VAL A 90 15.74 34.20 -45.76
N ASP A 91 16.94 33.70 -46.09
CA ASP A 91 17.29 32.29 -45.91
C ASP A 91 17.30 31.90 -44.43
N ILE A 92 17.88 32.73 -43.56
CA ILE A 92 17.85 32.54 -42.10
C ILE A 92 16.40 32.53 -41.59
N TYR A 93 15.56 33.47 -42.05
CA TYR A 93 14.15 33.52 -41.67
C TYR A 93 13.41 32.24 -42.06
N ASN A 94 13.58 31.77 -43.29
CA ASN A 94 12.91 30.57 -43.79
C ASN A 94 13.34 29.31 -43.03
N GLU A 95 14.64 29.18 -42.73
CA GLU A 95 15.17 28.04 -41.96
C GLU A 95 14.66 28.03 -40.51
N ILE A 96 14.61 29.21 -39.86
CA ILE A 96 14.02 29.38 -38.53
C ILE A 96 12.54 28.98 -38.57
N PHE A 97 11.77 29.51 -39.53
CA PHE A 97 10.33 29.27 -39.62
C PHE A 97 10.00 27.78 -39.82
N ALA A 98 10.69 27.10 -40.74
CA ALA A 98 10.47 25.68 -41.00
C ALA A 98 10.76 24.82 -39.76
N LYS A 99 11.82 25.14 -39.01
CA LYS A 99 12.17 24.44 -37.76
C LYS A 99 11.20 24.73 -36.63
N PHE A 100 10.71 25.97 -36.52
CA PHE A 100 9.72 26.34 -35.51
C PHE A 100 8.38 25.62 -35.72
N CYS A 101 7.93 25.49 -36.97
CA CYS A 101 6.78 24.64 -37.31
C CYS A 101 7.01 23.16 -36.93
N GLY A 102 8.22 22.63 -37.14
CA GLY A 102 8.60 21.29 -36.67
C GLY A 102 8.55 21.14 -35.14
N LEU A 103 8.95 22.17 -34.40
CA LEU A 103 8.88 22.17 -32.94
C LEU A 103 7.42 22.21 -32.44
N ILE A 104 6.56 23.04 -33.04
CA ILE A 104 5.14 23.12 -32.69
C ILE A 104 4.43 21.79 -32.94
N THR A 105 4.71 21.13 -34.07
CA THR A 105 4.09 19.84 -34.39
C THR A 105 4.55 18.71 -33.45
N THR A 106 5.85 18.64 -33.14
CA THR A 106 6.38 17.64 -32.20
C THR A 106 5.87 17.85 -30.77
N THR A 107 5.84 19.09 -30.27
CA THR A 107 5.29 19.41 -28.95
C THR A 107 3.79 19.09 -28.85
N ASN A 108 3.01 19.41 -29.88
CA ASN A 108 1.59 19.06 -29.91
C ASN A 108 1.37 17.54 -29.91
N TRP A 109 2.15 16.79 -30.69
CA TRP A 109 2.09 15.33 -30.69
C TRP A 109 2.41 14.74 -29.30
N LEU A 110 3.42 15.31 -28.62
CA LEU A 110 3.82 14.89 -27.29
C LEU A 110 2.74 15.18 -26.25
N LEU A 111 2.09 16.35 -26.31
CA LEU A 111 0.94 16.69 -25.46
C LEU A 111 -0.21 15.68 -25.63
N ILE A 112 -0.56 15.34 -26.87
CA ILE A 112 -1.61 14.36 -27.18
C ILE A 112 -1.23 12.98 -26.64
N ALA A 113 0.04 12.57 -26.79
CA ALA A 113 0.54 11.29 -26.28
C ALA A 113 0.46 11.22 -24.75
N VAL A 114 0.85 12.29 -24.03
CA VAL A 114 0.73 12.39 -22.56
C VAL A 114 -0.72 12.22 -22.13
N VAL A 115 -1.64 12.99 -22.72
CA VAL A 115 -3.07 12.93 -22.38
C VAL A 115 -3.63 11.53 -22.61
N LYS A 116 -3.25 10.88 -23.72
CA LYS A 116 -3.69 9.52 -24.02
C LYS A 116 -3.21 8.50 -22.98
N VAL A 117 -1.94 8.58 -22.56
CA VAL A 117 -1.41 7.71 -21.49
C VAL A 117 -2.16 7.95 -20.19
N LEU A 118 -2.46 9.21 -19.85
CA LEU A 118 -3.17 9.56 -18.62
C LEU A 118 -4.60 9.00 -18.60
N VAL A 119 -5.32 9.07 -19.73
CA VAL A 119 -6.64 8.44 -19.90
C VAL A 119 -6.55 6.92 -19.75
N GLU A 120 -5.55 6.27 -20.36
CA GLU A 120 -5.37 4.82 -20.21
C GLU A 120 -5.10 4.41 -18.75
N VAL A 121 -4.30 5.18 -18.00
CA VAL A 121 -4.07 4.95 -16.57
C VAL A 121 -5.38 5.04 -15.77
N LEU A 122 -6.21 6.05 -16.04
CA LEU A 122 -7.51 6.20 -15.37
C LEU A 122 -8.46 5.03 -15.68
N ILE A 123 -8.45 4.52 -16.92
CA ILE A 123 -9.24 3.34 -17.29
C ILE A 123 -8.77 2.11 -16.51
N VAL A 124 -7.45 1.88 -16.43
CA VAL A 124 -6.90 0.76 -15.65
C VAL A 124 -7.29 0.88 -14.17
N LEU A 125 -7.19 2.07 -13.60
CA LEU A 125 -7.56 2.32 -12.21
C LEU A 125 -9.05 2.03 -11.96
N LYS A 126 -9.94 2.47 -12.86
CA LYS A 126 -11.37 2.15 -12.80
C LYS A 126 -11.59 0.63 -12.81
N SER A 127 -10.93 -0.10 -13.71
CA SER A 127 -11.06 -1.56 -13.79
C SER A 127 -10.56 -2.26 -12.53
N SER A 128 -9.47 -1.77 -11.91
CA SER A 128 -8.97 -2.31 -10.64
C SER A 128 -9.97 -2.11 -9.50
N VAL A 129 -10.60 -0.94 -9.42
CA VAL A 129 -11.63 -0.65 -8.40
C VAL A 129 -12.84 -1.57 -8.58
N ILE A 130 -13.31 -1.77 -9.83
CA ILE A 130 -14.41 -2.68 -10.12
C ILE A 130 -14.06 -4.11 -9.70
N PHE A 131 -12.86 -4.60 -10.04
CA PHE A 131 -12.43 -5.95 -9.67
C PHE A 131 -12.39 -6.17 -8.15
N VAL A 132 -11.90 -5.18 -7.40
CA VAL A 132 -11.90 -5.23 -5.92
C VAL A 132 -13.34 -5.23 -5.41
N GLY A 133 -14.21 -4.41 -5.97
CA GLY A 133 -15.63 -4.37 -5.65
C GLY A 133 -16.32 -5.72 -5.87
N ASP A 134 -16.11 -6.34 -7.02
CA ASP A 134 -16.67 -7.65 -7.35
C ASP A 134 -16.14 -8.75 -6.44
N THR A 135 -14.86 -8.69 -6.06
CA THR A 135 -14.24 -9.64 -5.14
C THR A 135 -14.85 -9.53 -3.74
N VAL A 136 -15.02 -8.30 -3.24
CA VAL A 136 -15.66 -8.05 -1.94
C VAL A 136 -17.14 -8.46 -1.99
N TRP A 137 -17.85 -8.14 -3.07
CA TRP A 137 -19.24 -8.55 -3.25
C TRP A 137 -19.39 -10.06 -3.24
N PHE A 138 -18.51 -10.78 -3.95
CA PHE A 138 -18.45 -12.25 -3.92
C PHE A 138 -18.19 -12.75 -2.50
N LEU A 139 -17.22 -12.17 -1.77
CA LEU A 139 -16.91 -12.58 -0.40
C LEU A 139 -18.08 -12.37 0.56
N VAL A 140 -18.80 -11.25 0.43
CA VAL A 140 -19.93 -10.91 1.30
C VAL A 140 -21.18 -11.73 0.97
N THR A 141 -21.43 -12.05 -0.30
CA THR A 141 -22.68 -12.70 -0.72
C THR A 141 -22.55 -14.21 -0.89
N PHE A 142 -21.46 -14.67 -1.51
CA PHE A 142 -21.28 -16.07 -1.87
C PHE A 142 -20.84 -16.91 -0.68
N VAL A 143 -19.91 -16.40 0.13
CA VAL A 143 -19.33 -17.16 1.26
C VAL A 143 -20.38 -17.53 2.30
N PRO A 144 -21.27 -16.64 2.77
CA PRO A 144 -22.25 -17.02 3.81
C PRO A 144 -23.29 -18.04 3.33
N ILE A 145 -23.62 -18.03 2.04
CA ILE A 145 -24.69 -18.87 1.48
C ILE A 145 -24.15 -20.26 1.09
N HIS A 146 -23.01 -20.30 0.40
CA HIS A 146 -22.53 -21.54 -0.22
C HIS A 146 -21.48 -22.29 0.62
N LEU A 147 -20.71 -21.60 1.47
CA LEU A 147 -19.74 -22.26 2.34
C LEU A 147 -20.40 -23.28 3.29
N PRO A 148 -21.53 -22.99 3.96
CA PRO A 148 -22.18 -23.97 4.82
C PRO A 148 -22.72 -25.20 4.05
N GLN A 149 -23.21 -24.99 2.82
CA GLN A 149 -23.71 -26.07 1.97
C GLN A 149 -22.58 -27.01 1.55
N LEU A 150 -21.44 -26.45 1.14
CA LEU A 150 -20.26 -27.20 0.74
C LEU A 150 -19.66 -27.95 1.94
N LEU A 151 -19.59 -27.29 3.10
CA LEU A 151 -19.14 -27.90 4.34
C LEU A 151 -20.04 -29.08 4.75
N ARG A 152 -21.37 -28.93 4.64
CA ARG A 152 -22.35 -30.01 4.89
C ARG A 152 -22.13 -31.22 3.98
N ALA A 153 -21.90 -30.99 2.67
CA ALA A 153 -21.65 -32.06 1.72
C ALA A 153 -20.35 -32.82 2.04
N VAL A 154 -19.28 -32.10 2.38
CA VAL A 154 -18.00 -32.70 2.81
C VAL A 154 -18.18 -33.53 4.07
N PHE A 155 -18.89 -33.02 5.07
CA PHE A 155 -19.15 -33.77 6.30
C PHE A 155 -19.98 -35.04 6.06
N MET A 156 -21.00 -34.99 5.19
CA MET A 156 -21.76 -36.20 4.82
C MET A 156 -20.88 -37.25 4.15
N TYR A 157 -20.00 -36.84 3.24
CA TYR A 157 -19.09 -37.75 2.55
C TYR A 157 -18.09 -38.40 3.51
N VAL A 158 -17.48 -37.60 4.39
CA VAL A 158 -16.56 -38.10 5.42
C VAL A 158 -17.28 -39.06 6.38
N GLY A 159 -18.51 -38.73 6.80
CA GLY A 159 -19.34 -39.61 7.62
C GLY A 159 -19.56 -40.99 6.98
N HIS A 160 -19.89 -41.02 5.69
CA HIS A 160 -20.11 -42.26 4.95
C HIS A 160 -18.82 -43.11 4.80
N ILE A 161 -17.66 -42.46 4.63
CA ILE A 161 -16.36 -43.17 4.62
C ILE A 161 -16.08 -43.80 5.98
N ILE A 162 -16.30 -43.05 7.08
CA ILE A 162 -16.05 -43.53 8.43
C ILE A 162 -16.98 -44.70 8.76
N GLU A 163 -18.27 -44.60 8.44
CA GLU A 163 -19.25 -45.66 8.70
C GLU A 163 -18.90 -46.95 7.94
N ASN A 164 -18.56 -46.85 6.65
CA ASN A 164 -18.10 -48.00 5.86
C ASN A 164 -16.79 -48.59 6.41
N GLY A 165 -15.88 -47.75 6.88
CA GLY A 165 -14.64 -48.19 7.53
C GLY A 165 -14.92 -48.99 8.81
N ILE A 166 -15.87 -48.52 9.64
CA ILE A 166 -16.29 -49.22 10.86
C ILE A 166 -16.97 -50.54 10.54
N ILE A 167 -17.87 -50.57 9.54
CA ILE A 167 -18.54 -51.82 9.12
C ILE A 167 -17.51 -52.84 8.64
N ASN A 168 -16.53 -52.44 7.84
CA ASN A 168 -15.48 -53.34 7.36
C ASN A 168 -14.57 -53.84 8.50
N ALA A 169 -14.21 -52.96 9.44
CA ALA A 169 -13.49 -53.32 10.66
C ALA A 169 -14.30 -54.30 11.53
N TYR A 170 -15.62 -54.10 11.63
CA TYR A 170 -16.51 -54.99 12.37
C TYR A 170 -16.64 -56.36 11.69
N MET A 171 -16.78 -56.40 10.37
CA MET A 171 -16.84 -57.65 9.60
C MET A 171 -15.54 -58.46 9.70
N THR A 172 -14.37 -57.80 9.70
CA THR A 172 -13.07 -58.46 9.92
C THR A 172 -12.91 -58.96 11.35
N LEU A 173 -13.38 -58.21 12.34
CA LEU A 173 -13.39 -58.63 13.76
C LEU A 173 -14.34 -59.82 13.98
N LEU A 174 -15.49 -59.84 13.31
CA LEU A 174 -16.41 -60.99 13.28
C LEU A 174 -15.77 -62.21 12.62
N GLN A 175 -15.06 -62.05 11.51
CA GLN A 175 -14.33 -63.15 10.86
C GLN A 175 -13.25 -63.72 11.79
N PHE A 176 -12.50 -62.85 12.49
CA PHE A 176 -11.49 -63.25 13.47
C PHE A 176 -12.12 -63.94 14.70
N SER A 177 -13.24 -63.42 15.19
CA SER A 177 -14.01 -64.07 16.25
C SER A 177 -14.50 -65.45 15.82
N ASN A 178 -15.01 -65.59 14.59
CA ASN A 178 -15.52 -66.86 14.07
C ASN A 178 -14.40 -67.91 13.97
N TYR A 179 -13.20 -67.48 13.54
CA TYR A 179 -11.97 -68.27 13.54
C TYR A 179 -11.54 -68.71 14.96
N LEU A 180 -11.67 -67.84 15.97
CA LEU A 180 -11.37 -68.19 17.37
C LEU A 180 -12.38 -69.20 17.96
N THR A 181 -13.64 -69.19 17.51
CA THR A 181 -14.66 -70.17 17.93
C THR A 181 -14.51 -71.57 17.31
N GLU A 182 -13.63 -71.76 16.32
CA GLU A 182 -13.26 -73.10 15.82
C GLU A 182 -12.40 -73.89 16.83
N VAL A 183 -11.95 -73.25 17.92
CA VAL A 183 -11.31 -73.90 19.07
C VAL A 183 -12.38 -74.64 19.89
N PRO A 184 -12.20 -75.93 20.24
CA PRO A 184 -13.27 -76.77 20.80
C PRO A 184 -13.93 -76.16 22.05
N LEU A 185 -15.27 -76.02 21.99
CA LEU A 185 -16.17 -75.36 22.96
C LEU A 185 -16.24 -76.00 24.37
N GLN A 186 -15.37 -76.97 24.67
CA GLN A 186 -15.32 -77.67 25.95
C GLN A 186 -14.44 -76.97 27.00
N SER A 187 -13.81 -75.84 26.64
CA SER A 187 -12.96 -75.04 27.51
C SER A 187 -13.66 -73.76 27.98
N PHE A 188 -13.70 -73.54 29.30
CA PHE A 188 -14.18 -72.33 29.97
C PHE A 188 -13.65 -71.03 29.33
N MET A 189 -12.42 -71.08 28.80
CA MET A 189 -11.76 -69.95 28.14
C MET A 189 -12.50 -69.42 26.91
N GLY A 190 -13.15 -70.29 26.12
CA GLY A 190 -13.86 -69.88 24.90
C GLY A 190 -15.10 -69.05 25.17
N ILE A 191 -15.88 -69.42 26.19
CA ILE A 191 -17.10 -68.71 26.59
C ILE A 191 -16.74 -67.36 27.24
N THR A 192 -15.68 -67.32 28.06
CA THR A 192 -15.21 -66.05 28.63
C THR A 192 -14.68 -65.10 27.56
N CYS A 193 -13.97 -65.60 26.55
CA CYS A 193 -13.52 -64.78 25.43
C CYS A 193 -14.69 -64.23 24.61
N ALA A 194 -15.73 -65.03 24.34
CA ALA A 194 -16.90 -64.57 23.59
C ALA A 194 -17.67 -63.45 24.32
N ILE A 195 -17.87 -63.58 25.64
CA ILE A 195 -18.54 -62.55 26.46
C ILE A 195 -17.70 -61.27 26.51
N ILE A 196 -16.38 -61.39 26.67
CA ILE A 196 -15.46 -60.24 26.69
C ILE A 196 -15.46 -59.53 25.33
N ILE A 197 -15.45 -60.27 24.21
CA ILE A 197 -15.50 -59.71 22.86
C ILE A 197 -16.81 -58.95 22.63
N VAL A 198 -17.95 -59.53 22.97
CA VAL A 198 -19.26 -58.85 22.82
C VAL A 198 -19.33 -57.60 23.69
N HIS A 199 -18.84 -57.65 24.93
CA HIS A 199 -18.82 -56.49 25.83
C HIS A 199 -17.89 -55.38 25.34
N LEU A 200 -16.71 -55.74 24.81
CA LEU A 200 -15.79 -54.79 24.16
C LEU A 200 -16.44 -54.14 22.93
N ILE A 201 -17.14 -54.91 22.09
CA ILE A 201 -17.82 -54.40 20.90
C ILE A 201 -18.91 -53.37 21.28
N VAL A 202 -19.75 -53.68 22.27
CA VAL A 202 -20.82 -52.78 22.71
C VAL A 202 -20.23 -51.50 23.31
N HIS A 203 -19.23 -51.63 24.19
CA HIS A 203 -18.57 -50.48 24.82
C HIS A 203 -17.87 -49.58 23.80
N PHE A 204 -17.19 -50.17 22.81
CA PHE A 204 -16.46 -49.42 21.78
C PHE A 204 -17.44 -48.67 20.86
N ARG A 205 -18.58 -49.27 20.51
CA ARG A 205 -19.63 -48.63 19.70
C ARG A 205 -20.19 -47.37 20.37
N GLU A 206 -20.56 -47.46 21.64
CA GLU A 206 -21.10 -46.31 22.39
C GLU A 206 -20.04 -45.22 22.61
N THR A 207 -18.79 -45.62 22.86
CA THR A 207 -17.69 -44.65 23.05
C THR A 207 -17.43 -43.85 21.77
N ILE A 208 -17.43 -44.50 20.60
CA ILE A 208 -17.19 -43.82 19.30
C ILE A 208 -18.31 -42.85 18.97
N THR A 209 -19.58 -43.24 19.10
CA THR A 209 -20.72 -42.38 18.74
C THR A 209 -20.73 -41.10 19.58
N VAL A 210 -20.43 -41.23 20.86
CA VAL A 210 -20.37 -40.11 21.80
C VAL A 210 -19.19 -39.17 21.51
N HIS A 211 -17.99 -39.70 21.22
CA HIS A 211 -16.83 -38.88 20.87
C HIS A 211 -17.00 -38.15 19.53
N MET A 212 -17.60 -38.82 18.54
CA MET A 212 -17.92 -38.20 17.24
C MET A 212 -18.95 -37.08 17.37
N ALA A 213 -19.98 -37.26 18.20
CA ALA A 213 -20.98 -36.21 18.47
C ALA A 213 -20.36 -35.00 19.20
N MET A 214 -19.45 -35.22 20.16
CA MET A 214 -18.75 -34.14 20.86
C MET A 214 -17.80 -33.37 19.93
N LEU A 215 -17.04 -34.07 19.09
CA LEU A 215 -16.17 -33.42 18.09
C LEU A 215 -16.98 -32.62 17.07
N TYR A 216 -18.11 -33.16 16.61
CA TYR A 216 -19.04 -32.47 15.72
C TYR A 216 -19.57 -31.16 16.33
N TRP A 217 -20.09 -31.22 17.57
CA TRP A 217 -20.61 -30.04 18.26
C TRP A 217 -19.51 -29.01 18.57
N SER A 218 -18.30 -29.47 18.90
CA SER A 218 -17.15 -28.60 19.15
C SER A 218 -16.69 -27.86 17.89
N LEU A 219 -16.62 -28.55 16.74
CA LEU A 219 -16.24 -27.94 15.47
C LEU A 219 -17.28 -26.91 15.00
N ILE A 220 -18.57 -27.25 15.09
CA ILE A 220 -19.66 -26.32 14.76
C ILE A 220 -19.61 -25.08 15.66
N ARG A 221 -19.45 -25.25 16.97
CA ARG A 221 -19.36 -24.13 17.91
C ARG A 221 -18.17 -23.23 17.59
N ASN A 222 -17.00 -23.79 17.29
CA ASN A 222 -15.81 -23.00 16.96
C ASN A 222 -15.98 -22.25 15.63
N VAL A 223 -16.59 -22.87 14.62
CA VAL A 223 -16.87 -22.22 13.33
C VAL A 223 -17.89 -21.09 13.51
N PHE A 224 -18.98 -21.32 14.25
CA PHE A 224 -19.96 -20.28 14.55
C PHE A 224 -19.35 -19.15 15.40
N TYR A 225 -18.52 -19.47 16.38
CA TYR A 225 -17.84 -18.47 17.20
C TYR A 225 -16.92 -17.61 16.33
N LEU A 226 -16.10 -18.22 15.47
CA LEU A 226 -15.22 -17.51 14.55
C LEU A 226 -16.02 -16.61 13.59
N TYR A 227 -17.13 -17.13 13.05
CA TYR A 227 -18.04 -16.38 12.19
C TYR A 227 -18.66 -15.17 12.90
N TYR A 228 -19.18 -15.34 14.11
CA TYR A 228 -19.72 -14.24 14.91
C TYR A 228 -18.65 -13.22 15.29
N THR A 229 -17.44 -13.65 15.64
CA THR A 229 -16.33 -12.73 15.93
C THR A 229 -15.91 -11.94 14.70
N LEU A 230 -15.87 -12.56 13.51
CA LEU A 230 -15.54 -11.88 12.26
C LEU A 230 -16.60 -10.87 11.86
N ILE A 231 -17.88 -11.23 11.98
CA ILE A 231 -18.99 -10.30 11.74
C ILE A 231 -18.92 -9.14 12.73
N ASN A 232 -18.76 -9.41 14.02
CA ASN A 232 -18.72 -8.39 15.06
C ASN A 232 -17.53 -7.43 14.87
N TYR A 233 -16.37 -7.97 14.46
CA TYR A 233 -15.20 -7.17 14.10
C TYR A 233 -15.46 -6.24 12.89
N PHE A 234 -16.20 -6.72 11.89
CA PHE A 234 -16.51 -5.93 10.69
C PHE A 234 -17.66 -4.93 10.88
N THR A 235 -18.66 -5.26 11.71
CA THR A 235 -19.84 -4.40 11.92
C THR A 235 -19.67 -3.38 13.03
N ASN A 236 -18.87 -3.66 14.07
CA ASN A 236 -18.63 -2.73 15.17
C ASN A 236 -17.22 -2.14 15.11
N SER A 237 -17.10 -0.95 14.51
CA SER A 237 -15.84 -0.20 14.37
C SER A 237 -15.16 0.13 15.72
N GLU A 238 -15.91 0.17 16.82
CA GLU A 238 -15.39 0.47 18.16
C GLU A 238 -14.48 -0.63 18.73
N VAL A 239 -14.66 -1.90 18.33
CA VAL A 239 -13.86 -3.04 18.82
C VAL A 239 -12.46 -3.06 18.19
N GLY A 240 -12.32 -2.55 16.95
CA GLY A 240 -11.02 -2.38 16.30
C GLY A 240 -10.10 -1.40 17.05
N ILE A 241 -10.69 -0.37 17.66
CA ILE A 241 -9.94 0.62 18.43
C ILE A 241 -9.40 0.00 19.74
N ILE A 242 -10.20 -0.82 20.42
CA ILE A 242 -9.81 -1.50 21.68
C ILE A 242 -8.66 -2.49 21.45
N THR A 243 -8.69 -3.23 20.33
CA THR A 243 -7.60 -4.18 19.99
C THR A 243 -6.30 -3.46 19.60
N GLN A 244 -6.40 -2.30 18.94
CA GLN A 244 -5.25 -1.45 18.64
C GLN A 244 -4.66 -0.81 19.91
N MET A 245 -5.50 -0.43 20.88
CA MET A 245 -5.09 0.07 22.20
C MET A 245 -4.39 -1.00 23.04
N ALA A 246 -4.84 -2.26 22.98
CA ALA A 246 -4.17 -3.37 23.66
C ALA A 246 -2.77 -3.65 23.05
N ALA A 247 -2.64 -3.56 21.72
CA ALA A 247 -1.36 -3.77 21.03
C ALA A 247 -0.34 -2.64 21.30
N THR A 248 -0.78 -1.39 21.49
CA THR A 248 0.12 -0.29 21.87
C THR A 248 0.55 -0.37 23.34
N GLN A 249 -0.27 -0.95 24.22
CA GLN A 249 0.05 -1.14 25.63
C GLN A 249 1.18 -2.18 25.84
N ASP A 250 1.25 -3.21 24.99
CA ASP A 250 2.33 -4.21 25.01
C ASP A 250 3.67 -3.64 24.50
N LEU A 251 3.65 -2.64 23.62
CA LEU A 251 4.87 -1.96 23.14
C LEU A 251 5.41 -0.99 24.21
N HIS A 252 4.54 -0.25 24.90
CA HIS A 252 5.00 0.69 25.93
C HIS A 252 5.56 -0.05 27.17
N SER A 253 5.02 -1.24 27.49
CA SER A 253 5.51 -2.09 28.58
C SER A 253 6.91 -2.70 28.31
N ARG A 254 7.37 -2.73 27.05
CA ARG A 254 8.72 -3.21 26.68
C ARG A 254 9.80 -2.13 26.72
N GLU A 255 9.46 -0.84 26.60
CA GLU A 255 10.44 0.25 26.68
C GLU A 255 10.74 0.70 28.12
N VAL A 256 9.80 0.52 29.05
CA VAL A 256 9.99 0.93 30.47
C VAL A 256 10.92 -0.02 31.24
N GLY A 257 11.23 -1.20 30.71
CA GLY A 257 12.11 -2.19 31.37
C GLY A 257 13.61 -1.90 31.32
N LEU A 258 14.07 -0.79 30.73
CA LEU A 258 15.52 -0.56 30.49
C LEU A 258 16.08 0.81 30.91
N SER A 259 15.43 1.54 31.82
CA SER A 259 16.06 2.74 32.42
C SER A 259 15.70 2.94 33.89
N SER A 260 16.38 2.20 34.77
CA SER A 260 16.47 2.57 36.19
C SER A 260 17.81 3.26 36.46
N SER A 261 17.79 4.58 36.50
CA SER A 261 18.81 5.35 37.20
C SER A 261 18.23 6.62 37.80
N ALA A 262 18.22 6.61 39.13
CA ALA A 262 18.41 7.74 40.04
C ALA A 262 17.26 8.75 40.25
N ARG A 263 16.69 8.63 41.45
CA ARG A 263 16.43 9.70 42.43
C ARG A 263 15.31 10.69 42.10
N ASP A 264 14.12 10.45 42.69
CA ASP A 264 13.32 11.44 43.46
C ASP A 264 12.02 10.77 44.02
N ASP A 265 12.14 9.83 44.96
CA ASP A 265 11.04 8.94 45.39
C ASP A 265 10.42 9.26 46.76
N ALA A 266 10.32 10.54 47.15
CA ALA A 266 9.63 10.92 48.39
C ALA A 266 8.25 11.58 48.17
N ALA A 267 8.00 12.16 46.98
CA ALA A 267 6.76 12.89 46.69
C ALA A 267 5.76 12.09 45.83
N SER A 268 6.20 11.05 45.12
CA SER A 268 5.37 10.24 44.21
C SER A 268 4.68 9.05 44.91
N LEU A 269 5.16 8.61 46.07
CA LEU A 269 4.55 7.49 46.80
C LEU A 269 3.23 7.86 47.49
N SER A 270 3.06 9.12 47.92
CA SER A 270 1.83 9.56 48.61
C SER A 270 0.59 9.49 47.70
N ASP A 271 0.78 9.67 46.38
CA ASP A 271 -0.30 9.61 45.40
C ASP A 271 -0.72 8.18 45.03
N ALA A 272 0.07 7.17 45.37
CA ALA A 272 -0.29 5.76 45.18
C ALA A 272 -1.02 5.15 46.38
N LEU A 273 -1.05 5.84 47.53
CA LEU A 273 -1.55 5.32 48.80
C LEU A 273 -3.03 5.68 49.02
N CYS A 274 -3.75 4.78 49.69
CA CYS A 274 -5.16 4.93 50.03
C CYS A 274 -5.40 6.25 50.75
N ILE A 275 -6.36 7.06 50.28
CA ILE A 275 -6.58 8.40 50.82
C ILE A 275 -7.09 8.40 52.27
N ILE A 276 -7.56 7.24 52.77
CA ILE A 276 -8.06 7.10 54.14
C ILE A 276 -6.95 6.69 55.11
N CYS A 277 -6.21 5.62 54.82
CA CYS A 277 -5.18 5.12 55.75
C CYS A 277 -3.78 5.62 55.42
N GLN A 278 -3.51 6.04 54.18
CA GLN A 278 -2.19 6.44 53.68
C GLN A 278 -1.06 5.42 53.92
N GLU A 279 -1.39 4.18 54.27
CA GLU A 279 -0.43 3.10 54.55
C GLU A 279 -0.40 2.05 53.43
N GLN A 280 -1.56 1.80 52.81
CA GLN A 280 -1.76 0.73 51.82
C GLN A 280 -2.04 1.32 50.44
N GLN A 281 -1.59 0.65 49.37
CA GLN A 281 -1.82 1.11 48.01
C GLN A 281 -3.31 1.09 47.61
N LYS A 282 -3.70 2.05 46.76
CA LYS A 282 -5.04 2.15 46.19
C LYS A 282 -5.25 0.93 45.27
N CYS A 283 -6.27 0.12 45.55
CA CYS A 283 -6.55 -1.11 44.79
C CYS A 283 -8.05 -1.36 44.59
N VAL A 284 -8.90 -0.37 44.88
CA VAL A 284 -10.35 -0.48 44.75
C VAL A 284 -10.90 0.62 43.85
N LEU A 285 -11.55 0.20 42.76
CA LEU A 285 -12.29 1.04 41.82
C LEU A 285 -13.76 1.18 42.27
N THR A 286 -14.24 2.40 42.47
CA THR A 286 -15.63 2.67 42.88
C THR A 286 -16.53 2.96 41.67
N LEU A 287 -17.68 2.30 41.55
CA LEU A 287 -18.68 2.54 40.49
C LEU A 287 -19.90 3.30 41.03
N PRO A 288 -20.44 4.28 40.28
CA PRO A 288 -20.23 4.50 38.85
C PRO A 288 -19.13 5.53 38.52
N CYS A 289 -18.57 6.21 39.52
CA CYS A 289 -17.66 7.34 39.32
C CYS A 289 -16.23 6.98 38.87
N ARG A 290 -15.87 5.68 38.88
CA ARG A 290 -14.59 5.11 38.41
C ARG A 290 -13.32 5.67 39.07
N HIS A 291 -13.41 6.18 40.29
CA HIS A 291 -12.24 6.59 41.05
C HIS A 291 -11.55 5.40 41.74
N VAL A 292 -10.22 5.34 41.65
CA VAL A 292 -9.38 4.40 42.41
C VAL A 292 -8.73 5.18 43.54
N CYS A 293 -9.23 5.03 44.77
CA CYS A 293 -8.80 5.86 45.89
C CYS A 293 -8.67 5.14 47.24
N LEU A 294 -9.11 3.89 47.32
CA LEU A 294 -9.17 3.12 48.57
C LEU A 294 -8.38 1.82 48.47
N CYS A 295 -7.87 1.36 49.61
CA CYS A 295 -7.47 -0.03 49.79
C CYS A 295 -8.70 -0.89 50.17
N ILE A 296 -8.56 -2.22 50.09
CA ILE A 296 -9.64 -3.18 50.39
C ILE A 296 -10.21 -2.97 51.80
N ASP A 297 -9.35 -2.76 52.79
CA ASP A 297 -9.77 -2.65 54.19
C ASP A 297 -10.49 -1.34 54.50
N CYS A 298 -10.03 -0.23 53.92
CA CYS A 298 -10.70 1.06 54.03
C CYS A 298 -12.03 1.07 53.28
N CYS A 299 -12.10 0.38 52.13
CA CYS A 299 -13.36 0.20 51.41
C CYS A 299 -14.39 -0.55 52.27
N ARG A 300 -14.03 -1.70 52.86
CA ARG A 300 -14.93 -2.47 53.73
C ARG A 300 -15.46 -1.67 54.91
N ARG A 301 -14.61 -0.86 55.54
CA ARG A 301 -15.03 0.03 56.64
C ARG A 301 -16.00 1.12 56.17
N LEU A 302 -15.77 1.68 54.97
CA LEU A 302 -16.63 2.71 54.38
C LEU A 302 -18.05 2.22 54.10
N TYR A 303 -18.21 0.95 53.71
CA TYR A 303 -19.52 0.31 53.54
C TYR A 303 -20.38 0.29 54.81
N GLY A 304 -19.76 0.30 56.00
CA GLY A 304 -20.47 0.27 57.29
C GLY A 304 -20.89 1.64 57.82
N TYR A 305 -20.30 2.74 57.31
CA TYR A 305 -20.57 4.10 57.80
C TYR A 305 -21.30 4.96 56.77
N GLN A 306 -20.64 5.28 55.65
CA GLN A 306 -21.19 6.16 54.63
C GLN A 306 -20.66 5.76 53.26
N ARG A 307 -21.55 5.23 52.42
CA ARG A 307 -21.22 4.59 51.15
C ARG A 307 -21.08 5.59 49.99
N THR A 308 -20.24 6.60 50.17
CA THR A 308 -19.97 7.64 49.16
C THR A 308 -18.48 7.70 48.82
N CYS A 309 -18.16 7.98 47.56
CA CYS A 309 -16.78 8.13 47.12
C CYS A 309 -16.12 9.33 47.81
N PRO A 310 -14.95 9.22 48.46
CA PRO A 310 -14.38 10.35 49.19
C PRO A 310 -13.87 11.47 48.26
N ILE A 311 -13.61 11.17 46.98
CA ILE A 311 -13.17 12.16 45.98
C ILE A 311 -14.37 12.97 45.48
N CYS A 312 -15.40 12.31 44.95
CA CYS A 312 -16.49 12.97 44.21
C CYS A 312 -17.85 12.92 44.92
N ARG A 313 -17.92 12.33 46.12
CA ARG A 313 -19.11 12.20 46.97
C ARG A 313 -20.29 11.43 46.35
N THR A 314 -20.12 10.85 45.16
CA THR A 314 -21.12 10.00 44.50
C THR A 314 -21.33 8.71 45.28
N PHE A 315 -22.58 8.23 45.36
CA PHE A 315 -22.92 6.97 46.01
C PHE A 315 -22.29 5.78 45.28
N ILE A 316 -21.70 4.85 46.02
CA ILE A 316 -20.95 3.71 45.47
C ILE A 316 -21.91 2.51 45.30
N TYR A 317 -22.28 2.15 44.07
CA TYR A 317 -23.14 0.98 43.80
C TYR A 317 -22.38 -0.33 43.82
N HIS A 318 -21.16 -0.34 43.27
CA HIS A 318 -20.31 -1.52 43.19
C HIS A 318 -18.85 -1.13 43.33
N THR A 319 -18.02 -2.06 43.81
CA THR A 319 -16.57 -1.89 43.88
C THR A 319 -15.87 -3.06 43.24
N VAL A 320 -14.82 -2.79 42.47
CA VAL A 320 -14.00 -3.80 41.82
C VAL A 320 -12.57 -3.66 42.33
N THR A 321 -11.97 -4.76 42.77
CA THR A 321 -10.55 -4.78 43.13
C THR A 321 -9.71 -4.83 41.87
N VAL A 322 -8.78 -3.89 41.75
CA VAL A 322 -7.86 -3.77 40.62
C VAL A 322 -6.43 -3.97 41.14
N TYR A 323 -5.64 -4.74 40.41
CA TYR A 323 -4.21 -4.91 40.65
C TYR A 323 -3.49 -3.96 39.69
N LEU A 324 -2.83 -2.94 40.25
CA LEU A 324 -2.09 -1.91 39.52
C LEU A 324 -0.63 -2.30 39.32
#